data_AF-A0A9D8B722-F1
#
_entry.id   AF-A0A9D8B722-F1
#
_cell.length_a   1.000
_cell.length_b   1.000
_cell.length_c   1.000
_cell.angle_alpha   90.00
_cell.angle_beta   90.00
_cell.angle_gamma   90.00
#
_symmetry.space_group_name_H-M   'P 1'
#
loop_
_entity.id
_entity.type
_entity.pdbx_description
1 polymer ?
#
loop_
_entity_poly.entity_id
_entity_poly.type
_entity_poly.pdbx_seq_one_letter_code
_entity_poly.pdbx_strand_id
1 'polypeptide(L)'
;MKDNLTQIPLAHIWKATTPGAHVIVVRATNQAGVTGEAALTITINEPPKPTNTPTKPPAAPQIIITAPAANTPYRSGTEVVIESTLIGSPTDTIRVDLLVNGQIVRTDQFSMKDNLTQIPLAHIWKATTPGAYTLTVLATSTYGTHQATLVLTVIGTSAATPARTATRTISAAPTKTKTPSPSATARIASPYDIFIPTPTAPSMTYPIDFQSSLQVVTYPVTGRTFDEINASLERNPIANPNEEGFRVGLAESYTRTQWYSRTSLRGCEVDSGTVTVAITITLPALKTTTGVPASVLNRWNTYVRDVSNHEQTHARLYLEGYRMLQSDLGNIPPAPNCDVLKTQVQALLKRNKESINRVNDEFDSKYGRIKFP
;
A
#
# COMPACT_ATOMS: atom_id res chain seq x y z
N MET A 1 -0.45 21.11 65.77
CA MET A 1 -0.83 19.74 65.39
C MET A 1 0.41 19.11 64.78
N LYS A 2 1.05 18.16 65.47
CA LYS A 2 2.22 17.43 64.95
C LYS A 2 1.69 16.11 64.43
N ASP A 3 1.74 15.93 63.12
CA ASP A 3 1.22 14.73 62.46
C ASP A 3 2.02 13.51 62.94
N ASN A 4 1.33 12.56 63.58
CA ASN A 4 1.85 11.23 63.90
C ASN A 4 1.94 10.40 62.61
N LEU A 5 2.83 10.77 61.71
CA LEU A 5 3.15 9.94 60.55
C LEU A 5 4.06 8.80 61.00
N THR A 6 3.49 7.61 61.13
CA THR A 6 4.22 6.36 61.41
C THR A 6 4.99 5.83 60.20
N GLN A 7 4.82 6.43 59.02
CA GLN A 7 5.56 6.12 57.79
C GLN A 7 5.83 7.39 56.98
N ILE A 8 7.06 7.54 56.50
CA ILE A 8 7.48 8.63 55.60
C ILE A 8 7.87 7.97 54.27
N PRO A 9 7.15 8.21 53.16
CA PRO A 9 7.53 7.67 51.87
C PRO A 9 8.77 8.38 51.34
N LEU A 10 9.82 7.60 51.05
CA LEU A 10 11.07 8.08 50.44
C LEU A 10 11.24 7.41 49.08
N ALA A 11 11.57 8.19 48.06
CA ALA A 11 11.84 7.70 46.70
C ALA A 11 13.24 8.12 46.26
N HIS A 12 13.97 7.18 45.66
CA HIS A 12 15.27 7.45 45.07
C HIS A 12 15.40 6.70 43.74
N ILE A 13 16.02 7.34 42.76
CA ILE A 13 16.25 6.75 41.45
C ILE A 13 17.66 6.18 41.42
N TRP A 14 17.76 4.88 41.19
CA TRP A 14 19.02 4.18 40.97
C TRP A 14 19.05 3.62 39.56
N LYS A 15 20.20 3.71 38.89
CA LYS A 15 20.43 3.16 37.55
C LYS A 15 21.57 2.16 37.61
N ALA A 16 21.29 0.90 37.26
CA ALA A 16 22.30 -0.14 37.16
C ALA A 16 23.29 0.14 36.02
N THR A 17 24.57 -0.06 36.26
CA THR A 17 25.65 0.10 35.26
C THR A 17 26.25 -1.21 34.78
N THR A 18 25.93 -2.33 35.44
CA THR A 18 26.36 -3.69 35.07
C THR A 18 25.23 -4.70 35.25
N PRO A 19 25.18 -5.77 34.43
CA PRO A 19 24.32 -6.92 34.71
C PRO A 19 24.72 -7.67 35.99
N GLY A 20 23.80 -8.46 36.53
CA GLY A 20 23.99 -9.28 37.72
C GLY A 20 23.00 -8.95 38.84
N ALA A 21 23.12 -9.69 39.95
CA ALA A 21 22.35 -9.42 41.16
C ALA A 21 22.95 -8.22 41.91
N HIS A 22 22.14 -7.17 42.08
CA HIS A 22 22.48 -5.99 42.86
C HIS A 22 21.66 -5.99 44.14
N VAL A 23 22.32 -5.80 45.28
CA VAL A 23 21.63 -5.67 46.57
C VAL A 23 21.51 -4.19 46.90
N ILE A 24 20.29 -3.68 46.92
CA ILE A 24 19.99 -2.32 47.35
C ILE A 24 19.64 -2.38 48.83
N VAL A 25 20.48 -1.76 49.66
CA VAL A 25 20.25 -1.65 51.10
C VAL A 25 19.76 -0.25 51.41
N VAL A 26 18.61 -0.17 52.08
CA VAL A 26 18.09 1.07 52.66
C VAL A 26 18.34 1.02 54.15
N ARG A 27 19.05 2.02 54.67
CA ARG A 27 19.33 2.18 56.10
C ARG A 27 18.65 3.44 56.63
N ALA A 28 17.85 3.28 57.66
CA ALA A 28 17.31 4.39 58.45
C ALA A 28 18.09 4.50 59.76
N THR A 29 18.47 5.72 60.15
CA THR A 29 19.14 6.01 61.42
C THR A 29 18.29 7.00 62.20
N ASN A 30 17.97 6.69 63.46
CA ASN A 30 17.23 7.63 64.30
C ASN A 30 18.18 8.68 64.91
N GLN A 31 17.61 9.69 65.58
CA GLN A 31 18.38 10.80 66.17
C GLN A 31 19.37 10.35 67.26
N ALA A 32 19.18 9.17 67.87
CA ALA A 32 20.10 8.58 68.85
C ALA A 32 21.22 7.75 68.19
N GLY A 33 21.29 7.71 66.85
CA GLY A 33 22.29 6.96 66.10
C GLY A 33 21.97 5.48 65.89
N VAL A 34 20.79 5.02 66.30
CA VAL A 34 20.38 3.61 66.13
C VAL A 34 19.89 3.38 64.70
N THR A 35 20.36 2.30 64.06
CA THR A 35 20.09 2.00 62.66
C THR A 35 19.16 0.79 62.48
N GLY A 36 18.30 0.85 61.47
CA GLY A 36 17.57 -0.30 60.93
C GLY A 36 17.78 -0.39 59.41
N GLU A 37 17.91 -1.61 58.89
CA GLU A 37 18.19 -1.86 57.48
C GLU A 37 17.14 -2.76 56.84
N ALA A 38 16.87 -2.52 55.56
CA ALA A 38 16.12 -3.41 54.69
C ALA A 38 16.87 -3.56 53.38
N ALA A 39 16.90 -4.77 52.83
CA ALA A 39 17.60 -5.06 51.59
C ALA A 39 16.64 -5.65 50.55
N LEU A 40 16.82 -5.23 49.30
CA LEU A 40 16.16 -5.80 48.13
C LEU A 40 17.23 -6.24 47.14
N THR A 41 17.16 -7.49 46.71
CA THR A 41 17.98 -7.98 45.60
C THR A 41 17.24 -7.75 44.29
N ILE A 42 17.83 -6.96 43.40
CA ILE A 42 17.36 -6.73 42.04
C ILE A 42 18.32 -7.43 41.10
N THR A 43 17.82 -8.39 40.31
CA THR A 43 18.63 -9.05 39.29
C THR A 43 18.45 -8.33 37.96
N ILE A 44 19.54 -7.77 37.45
CA ILE A 44 19.60 -7.19 36.11
C ILE A 44 20.13 -8.26 35.18
N ASN A 45 19.28 -8.76 34.28
CA ASN A 45 19.71 -9.76 33.31
C ASN A 45 20.81 -9.18 32.40
N GLU A 46 21.78 -10.02 32.03
CA GLU A 46 22.68 -9.67 30.94
C GLU A 46 21.84 -9.38 29.69
N PRO A 47 22.10 -8.27 28.97
CA PRO A 47 21.49 -8.09 27.66
C PRO A 47 21.86 -9.32 26.80
N PRO A 48 20.95 -9.82 25.96
CA PRO A 48 21.21 -11.00 25.16
C PRO A 48 22.52 -10.81 24.39
N LYS A 49 23.49 -11.69 24.63
CA LYS A 49 24.76 -11.72 23.90
C LYS A 49 24.44 -11.76 22.40
N PRO A 50 25.05 -10.91 21.55
CA PRO A 50 24.85 -11.01 20.11
C PRO A 50 25.28 -12.41 19.68
N THR A 51 24.29 -13.22 19.32
CA THR A 51 24.53 -14.60 18.93
C THR A 51 24.89 -14.55 17.45
N ASN A 52 26.19 -14.46 17.16
CA ASN A 52 26.73 -14.78 15.83
C ASN A 52 26.57 -16.28 15.59
N THR A 53 25.32 -16.72 15.40
CA THR A 53 25.05 -17.89 14.59
C THR A 53 25.52 -17.51 13.18
N PRO A 54 26.27 -18.35 12.44
CA PRO A 54 26.47 -18.08 11.02
C PRO A 54 25.09 -18.05 10.38
N THR A 55 24.57 -16.85 10.14
CA THR A 55 23.39 -16.66 9.32
C THR A 55 23.72 -17.30 7.99
N LYS A 56 22.87 -18.23 7.55
CA LYS A 56 22.91 -18.75 6.18
C LYS A 56 23.17 -17.55 5.26
N PRO A 57 24.20 -17.57 4.39
CA PRO A 57 24.51 -16.44 3.51
C PRO A 57 23.23 -15.92 2.84
N PRO A 58 23.02 -14.60 2.73
CA PRO A 58 21.83 -14.05 2.08
C PRO A 58 21.64 -14.73 0.72
N ALA A 59 20.48 -15.36 0.55
CA ALA A 59 20.15 -16.04 -0.70
C ALA A 59 19.72 -15.00 -1.74
N ALA A 60 19.86 -15.34 -3.03
CA ALA A 60 19.26 -14.55 -4.09
C ALA A 60 17.76 -14.32 -3.81
N PRO A 61 17.20 -13.16 -4.21
CA PRO A 61 15.79 -12.88 -4.00
C PRO A 61 14.93 -13.91 -4.73
N GLN A 62 13.71 -14.16 -4.26
CA GLN A 62 12.72 -14.93 -5.00
C GLN A 62 11.55 -14.03 -5.40
N ILE A 63 10.95 -14.31 -6.54
CA ILE A 63 9.77 -13.59 -7.02
C ILE A 63 8.76 -14.61 -7.50
N ILE A 64 7.50 -14.44 -7.12
CA ILE A 64 6.40 -15.34 -7.47
C ILE A 64 5.30 -14.48 -8.07
N ILE A 65 4.86 -14.76 -9.30
CA ILE A 65 3.67 -14.12 -9.88
C ILE A 65 2.44 -14.80 -9.30
N THR A 66 1.56 -14.02 -8.67
CA THR A 66 0.30 -14.49 -8.06
C THR A 66 -0.91 -14.17 -8.92
N ALA A 67 -0.82 -13.14 -9.78
CA ALA A 67 -1.81 -12.83 -10.80
C ALA A 67 -1.14 -12.17 -12.02
N PRO A 68 -1.70 -12.32 -13.23
CA PRO A 68 -2.90 -13.10 -13.53
C PRO A 68 -2.62 -14.61 -13.62
N ALA A 69 -3.68 -15.43 -13.67
CA ALA A 69 -3.51 -16.87 -13.88
C ALA A 69 -2.95 -17.15 -15.28
N ALA A 70 -2.16 -18.22 -15.42
CA ALA A 70 -1.57 -18.60 -16.70
C ALA A 70 -2.65 -18.85 -17.74
N ASN A 71 -2.38 -18.42 -18.98
CA ASN A 71 -3.30 -18.56 -20.12
C ASN A 71 -4.65 -17.83 -19.96
N THR A 72 -4.77 -16.91 -19.01
CA THR A 72 -5.97 -16.05 -18.91
C THR A 72 -6.10 -15.21 -20.18
N PRO A 73 -7.24 -15.26 -20.90
CA PRO A 73 -7.44 -14.46 -22.10
C PRO A 73 -7.76 -13.00 -21.73
N TYR A 74 -7.01 -12.06 -22.30
CA TYR A 74 -7.24 -10.62 -22.16
C TYR A 74 -7.68 -10.02 -23.48
N ARG A 75 -8.55 -9.01 -23.44
CA ARG A 75 -8.88 -8.25 -24.65
C ARG A 75 -7.76 -7.27 -24.95
N SER A 76 -7.42 -7.12 -26.23
CA SER A 76 -6.52 -6.05 -26.67
C SER A 76 -7.04 -4.70 -26.16
N GLY A 77 -6.14 -3.91 -25.58
CA GLY A 77 -6.43 -2.62 -24.97
C GLY A 77 -6.80 -2.67 -23.50
N THR A 78 -7.00 -3.86 -22.91
CA THR A 78 -7.23 -4.03 -21.47
C THR A 78 -5.92 -3.94 -20.70
N GLU A 79 -5.95 -3.26 -19.55
CA GLU A 79 -4.85 -3.26 -18.60
C GLU A 79 -4.81 -4.59 -17.85
N VAL A 80 -3.61 -5.16 -17.79
CA VAL A 80 -3.30 -6.37 -17.05
C VAL A 80 -2.57 -5.93 -15.79
N VAL A 81 -3.11 -6.33 -14.63
CA VAL A 81 -2.43 -6.18 -13.35
C VAL A 81 -1.62 -7.44 -13.09
N ILE A 82 -0.31 -7.28 -13.01
CA ILE A 82 0.63 -8.34 -12.64
C ILE A 82 0.90 -8.20 -11.15
N GLU A 83 0.35 -9.11 -10.36
CA GLU A 83 0.64 -9.21 -8.94
C GLU A 83 1.77 -10.21 -8.73
N SER A 84 2.73 -9.86 -7.87
CA SER A 84 3.83 -10.76 -7.52
C SER A 84 4.28 -10.57 -6.07
N THR A 85 4.74 -11.65 -5.43
CA THR A 85 5.33 -11.61 -4.09
C THR A 85 6.85 -11.69 -4.22
N LEU A 86 7.54 -10.61 -3.81
CA LEU A 86 8.98 -10.57 -3.67
C LEU A 86 9.37 -11.12 -2.30
N ILE A 87 10.32 -12.05 -2.27
CA ILE A 87 10.86 -12.67 -1.06
C ILE A 87 12.37 -12.44 -1.07
N GLY A 88 12.97 -12.12 0.06
CA GLY A 88 14.37 -11.67 0.12
C GLY A 88 14.88 -11.60 1.55
N SER A 89 16.18 -11.37 1.70
CA SER A 89 16.79 -11.29 3.01
C SER A 89 16.60 -9.89 3.61
N PRO A 90 16.38 -9.76 4.92
CA PRO A 90 16.41 -8.46 5.59
C PRO A 90 17.75 -7.78 5.29
N THR A 91 17.69 -6.51 4.89
CA THR A 91 18.76 -5.64 4.34
C THR A 91 19.02 -5.68 2.83
N ASP A 92 18.40 -6.61 2.08
CA ASP A 92 18.57 -6.65 0.62
C ASP A 92 18.00 -5.40 -0.05
N THR A 93 18.76 -4.83 -1.00
CA THR A 93 18.22 -3.92 -2.01
C THR A 93 18.05 -4.70 -3.31
N ILE A 94 16.82 -4.74 -3.81
CA ILE A 94 16.38 -5.60 -4.91
C ILE A 94 15.78 -4.70 -5.99
N ARG A 95 16.36 -4.74 -7.18
CA ARG A 95 15.76 -4.18 -8.40
C ARG A 95 14.77 -5.20 -8.95
N VAL A 96 13.56 -4.75 -9.29
CA VAL A 96 12.55 -5.58 -9.95
C VAL A 96 12.23 -4.98 -11.30
N ASP A 97 12.39 -5.78 -12.36
CA ASP A 97 12.00 -5.41 -13.71
C ASP A 97 10.76 -6.20 -14.14
N LEU A 98 9.82 -5.52 -14.80
CA LEU A 98 8.80 -6.18 -15.61
C LEU A 98 9.29 -6.21 -17.06
N LEU A 99 9.34 -7.40 -17.64
CA LEU A 99 9.66 -7.63 -19.04
C LEU A 99 8.44 -8.18 -19.79
N VAL A 100 8.30 -7.74 -21.04
CA VAL A 100 7.26 -8.20 -21.97
C VAL A 100 7.95 -8.65 -23.24
N ASN A 101 7.80 -9.93 -23.59
CA ASN A 101 8.50 -10.57 -24.70
C ASN A 101 10.03 -10.34 -24.65
N GLY A 102 10.59 -10.37 -23.43
CA GLY A 102 12.01 -10.16 -23.17
C GLY A 102 12.47 -8.70 -23.16
N GLN A 103 11.58 -7.72 -23.37
CA GLN A 103 11.90 -6.30 -23.28
C GLN A 103 11.49 -5.72 -21.94
N ILE A 104 12.39 -5.03 -21.23
CA ILE A 104 12.06 -4.33 -19.98
C ILE A 104 11.09 -3.20 -20.30
N VAL A 105 9.91 -3.24 -19.67
CA VAL A 105 8.87 -2.19 -19.77
C VAL A 105 8.75 -1.36 -18.50
N ARG A 106 9.24 -1.88 -17.37
CA ARG A 106 9.26 -1.17 -16.08
C ARG A 106 10.42 -1.67 -15.21
N THR A 107 10.99 -0.77 -14.43
CA THR A 107 12.03 -1.06 -13.43
C THR A 107 11.67 -0.31 -12.15
N ASP A 108 11.67 -1.02 -11.03
CA ASP A 108 11.44 -0.50 -9.69
C ASP A 108 12.56 -0.99 -8.74
N GLN A 109 12.80 -0.28 -7.63
CA GLN A 109 13.76 -0.70 -6.60
C GLN A 109 13.09 -0.82 -5.23
N PHE A 110 13.39 -1.91 -4.54
CA PHE A 110 12.84 -2.26 -3.23
C PHE A 110 13.97 -2.52 -2.24
N SER A 111 13.75 -2.22 -0.96
CA SER A 111 14.68 -2.55 0.12
C SER A 111 13.93 -3.31 1.22
N MET A 112 14.43 -4.48 1.59
CA MET A 112 13.90 -5.33 2.66
C MET A 112 14.34 -4.79 4.03
N LYS A 113 13.79 -3.67 4.49
CA LYS A 113 14.14 -3.11 5.81
C LYS A 113 13.24 -3.68 6.92
N ASP A 114 13.69 -3.57 8.17
CA ASP A 114 12.91 -3.88 9.39
C ASP A 114 12.39 -5.33 9.51
N ASN A 115 13.25 -6.32 9.21
CA ASN A 115 12.93 -7.75 9.27
C ASN A 115 11.81 -8.24 8.35
N LEU A 116 11.43 -7.45 7.33
CA LEU A 116 10.51 -7.93 6.29
C LEU A 116 11.17 -9.04 5.47
N THR A 117 10.45 -10.15 5.30
CA THR A 117 10.88 -11.30 4.49
C THR A 117 10.15 -11.40 3.15
N GLN A 118 9.06 -10.64 2.98
CA GLN A 118 8.27 -10.59 1.74
C GLN A 118 7.65 -9.20 1.50
N ILE A 119 7.47 -8.82 0.23
CA ILE A 119 6.81 -7.59 -0.23
C ILE A 119 5.84 -7.95 -1.38
N PRO A 120 4.53 -7.67 -1.28
CA PRO A 120 3.63 -7.77 -2.41
C PRO A 120 3.86 -6.60 -3.39
N LEU A 121 3.85 -6.91 -4.69
CA LEU A 121 4.07 -5.97 -5.79
C LEU A 121 2.90 -6.02 -6.76
N ALA A 122 2.56 -4.88 -7.36
CA ALA A 122 1.62 -4.78 -8.46
C ALA A 122 2.21 -3.93 -9.60
N HIS A 123 2.32 -4.51 -10.79
CA HIS A 123 2.71 -3.80 -12.02
C HIS A 123 1.54 -3.77 -12.99
N ILE A 124 1.37 -2.67 -13.71
CA ILE A 124 0.31 -2.54 -14.74
C ILE A 124 0.96 -2.57 -16.11
N TRP A 125 0.45 -3.40 -17.01
CA TRP A 125 0.87 -3.48 -18.40
C TRP A 125 -0.32 -3.64 -19.34
N LYS A 126 -0.20 -3.13 -20.56
CA LYS A 126 -1.27 -3.12 -21.56
C LYS A 126 -0.76 -3.56 -22.93
N ALA A 127 -1.37 -4.62 -23.48
CA ALA A 127 -1.19 -5.01 -24.87
C ALA A 127 -2.17 -4.29 -25.78
N THR A 128 -1.71 -3.79 -26.92
CA THR A 128 -2.53 -3.15 -27.96
C THR A 128 -2.70 -4.02 -29.21
N THR A 129 -1.97 -5.14 -29.30
CA THR A 129 -2.06 -6.09 -30.41
C THR A 129 -2.49 -7.46 -29.89
N PRO A 130 -3.36 -8.19 -30.60
CA PRO A 130 -3.64 -9.59 -30.27
C PRO A 130 -2.40 -10.46 -30.45
N GLY A 131 -2.24 -11.46 -29.60
CA GLY A 131 -1.11 -12.38 -29.65
C GLY A 131 -0.79 -13.00 -28.30
N ALA A 132 0.13 -13.96 -28.30
CA ALA A 132 0.71 -14.47 -27.07
C ALA A 132 1.77 -13.50 -26.55
N TYR A 133 1.75 -13.24 -25.24
CA TYR A 133 2.74 -12.43 -24.56
C TYR A 133 3.37 -13.19 -23.42
N THR A 134 4.69 -13.09 -23.35
CA THR A 134 5.48 -13.61 -22.23
C THR A 134 5.77 -12.46 -21.28
N LEU A 135 5.18 -12.50 -20.10
CA LEU A 135 5.47 -11.58 -19.00
C LEU A 135 6.53 -12.21 -18.10
N THR A 136 7.59 -11.49 -17.82
CA THR A 136 8.61 -11.92 -16.85
C THR A 136 8.79 -10.84 -15.81
N VAL A 137 8.68 -11.21 -14.53
CA VAL A 137 9.12 -10.35 -13.42
C VAL A 137 10.49 -10.85 -12.98
N LEU A 138 11.50 -9.99 -13.07
CA LEU A 138 12.90 -10.29 -12.76
C LEU A 138 13.32 -9.52 -11.50
N ALA A 139 13.65 -10.23 -10.43
CA ALA A 139 14.25 -9.67 -9.22
C ALA A 139 15.77 -9.84 -9.27
N THR A 140 16.51 -8.75 -9.03
CA THR A 140 17.97 -8.69 -9.06
C THR A 140 18.50 -8.04 -7.79
N SER A 141 19.40 -8.72 -7.08
CA SER A 141 20.17 -8.16 -5.98
C SER A 141 21.67 -8.40 -6.18
N THR A 142 22.49 -7.95 -5.22
CA THR A 142 23.92 -8.29 -5.15
C THR A 142 24.17 -9.77 -4.94
N TYR A 143 23.18 -10.52 -4.44
CA TYR A 143 23.27 -11.96 -4.14
C TYR A 143 22.76 -12.86 -5.27
N GLY A 144 22.24 -12.28 -6.36
CA GLY A 144 21.82 -13.02 -7.54
C GLY A 144 20.52 -12.52 -8.14
N THR A 145 19.97 -13.31 -9.06
CA THR A 145 18.72 -13.00 -9.77
C THR A 145 17.73 -14.14 -9.65
N HIS A 146 16.44 -13.83 -9.69
CA HIS A 146 15.36 -14.80 -9.85
C HIS A 146 14.28 -14.19 -10.72
N GLN A 147 13.63 -15.02 -11.53
CA GLN A 147 12.55 -14.59 -12.40
C GLN A 147 11.35 -15.50 -12.28
N ALA A 148 10.16 -14.91 -12.39
CA ALA A 148 8.92 -15.61 -12.59
C ALA A 148 8.35 -15.21 -13.95
N THR A 149 7.86 -16.19 -14.71
CA THR A 149 7.35 -15.99 -16.05
C THR A 149 5.94 -16.52 -16.18
N LEU A 150 5.12 -15.77 -16.91
CA LEU A 150 3.74 -16.11 -17.24
C LEU A 150 3.51 -15.90 -18.73
N VAL A 151 2.77 -16.80 -19.36
CA VAL A 151 2.26 -16.60 -20.72
C VAL A 151 0.77 -16.27 -20.63
N LEU A 152 0.37 -15.22 -21.35
CA LEU A 152 -1.03 -14.85 -21.52
C LEU A 152 -1.38 -14.68 -22.99
N THR A 153 -2.66 -14.84 -23.30
CA THR A 153 -3.18 -14.66 -24.66
C THR A 153 -4.01 -13.40 -24.73
N VAL A 154 -3.66 -12.49 -25.63
CA VAL A 154 -4.45 -11.29 -25.92
C VAL A 154 -5.28 -11.55 -27.17
N ILE A 155 -6.59 -11.46 -27.05
CA ILE A 155 -7.54 -11.65 -28.14
C ILE A 155 -7.97 -10.31 -28.72
N GLY A 156 -8.27 -10.29 -30.02
CA GLY A 156 -8.80 -9.11 -30.70
C GLY A 156 -10.15 -8.69 -30.13
N THR A 157 -10.41 -7.38 -30.15
CA THR A 157 -11.76 -6.85 -30.02
C THR A 157 -12.52 -7.25 -31.28
N SER A 158 -13.41 -8.25 -31.19
CA SER A 158 -14.36 -8.49 -32.27
C SER A 158 -15.18 -7.23 -32.45
N ALA A 159 -15.10 -6.63 -33.64
CA ALA A 159 -16.12 -5.69 -34.08
C ALA A 159 -17.48 -6.36 -33.92
N ALA A 160 -18.47 -5.61 -33.45
CA ALA A 160 -19.85 -6.06 -33.40
C ALA A 160 -20.24 -6.57 -34.80
N THR A 161 -20.78 -7.79 -34.82
CA THR A 161 -21.35 -8.44 -36.01
C THR A 161 -22.30 -7.46 -36.71
N PRO A 162 -22.08 -7.09 -37.98
CA PRO A 162 -23.13 -6.43 -38.74
C PRO A 162 -24.24 -7.45 -38.98
N ALA A 163 -25.47 -7.05 -38.65
CA ALA A 163 -26.66 -7.82 -38.96
C ALA A 163 -26.64 -8.28 -40.42
N ARG A 164 -26.80 -9.60 -40.60
CA ARG A 164 -26.91 -10.29 -41.89
C ARG A 164 -28.03 -9.66 -42.73
N THR A 165 -27.66 -8.78 -43.66
CA THR A 165 -28.54 -8.36 -44.75
C THR A 165 -28.13 -9.10 -46.00
N ALA A 166 -29.08 -9.79 -46.61
CA ALA A 166 -28.90 -10.68 -47.76
C ALA A 166 -28.23 -9.96 -48.95
N THR A 167 -27.22 -10.61 -49.52
CA THR A 167 -26.56 -10.19 -50.75
C THR A 167 -27.44 -10.56 -51.95
N ARG A 168 -27.82 -9.55 -52.74
CA ARG A 168 -28.21 -9.73 -54.15
C ARG A 168 -27.05 -9.25 -55.00
N THR A 169 -26.57 -10.12 -55.88
CA THR A 169 -25.39 -10.00 -56.74
C THR A 169 -25.58 -8.95 -57.84
N ILE A 170 -24.57 -8.12 -58.09
CA ILE A 170 -24.23 -7.60 -59.43
C ILE A 170 -22.76 -7.12 -59.49
N SER A 171 -22.27 -7.13 -60.73
CA SER A 171 -20.89 -7.28 -61.20
C SER A 171 -20.12 -5.97 -61.46
N ALA A 172 -18.79 -6.06 -61.27
CA ALA A 172 -17.63 -5.47 -61.99
C ALA A 172 -17.32 -3.95 -62.11
N ALA A 173 -16.07 -3.65 -61.65
CA ALA A 173 -15.01 -2.79 -62.21
C ALA A 173 -15.02 -1.25 -62.02
N PRO A 174 -13.86 -0.54 -62.14
CA PRO A 174 -12.55 -0.76 -61.49
C PRO A 174 -12.00 0.53 -60.80
N THR A 175 -10.77 0.46 -60.27
CA THR A 175 -9.86 1.57 -59.88
C THR A 175 -10.21 2.45 -58.65
N LYS A 176 -9.38 2.34 -57.60
CA LYS A 176 -8.33 3.32 -57.25
C LYS A 176 -7.62 2.89 -55.97
N THR A 177 -6.31 2.70 -56.07
CA THR A 177 -5.38 2.52 -54.96
C THR A 177 -5.47 3.74 -54.04
N LYS A 178 -6.12 3.60 -52.88
CA LYS A 178 -5.95 4.53 -51.76
C LYS A 178 -4.95 3.91 -50.80
N THR A 179 -3.74 4.44 -50.84
CA THR A 179 -2.75 4.36 -49.77
C THR A 179 -3.43 4.63 -48.43
N PRO A 180 -3.29 3.76 -47.40
CA PRO A 180 -3.78 4.09 -46.08
C PRO A 180 -2.89 5.19 -45.48
N SER A 181 -3.53 6.31 -45.15
CA SER A 181 -2.96 7.42 -44.41
C SER A 181 -2.49 6.95 -43.02
N PRO A 182 -1.29 7.31 -42.54
CA PRO A 182 -0.87 7.00 -41.19
C PRO A 182 -1.49 8.03 -40.26
N SER A 183 -2.63 7.72 -39.66
CA SER A 183 -3.12 8.47 -38.50
C SER A 183 -4.12 7.63 -37.72
N ALA A 184 -3.58 6.75 -36.89
CA ALA A 184 -4.26 6.26 -35.70
C ALA A 184 -3.34 6.57 -34.51
N THR A 185 -3.31 7.83 -34.11
CA THR A 185 -2.69 8.25 -32.85
C THR A 185 -3.42 7.51 -31.73
N ALA A 186 -2.76 6.53 -31.11
CA ALA A 186 -3.29 5.83 -29.94
C ALA A 186 -3.64 6.86 -28.87
N ARG A 187 -4.93 6.95 -28.52
CA ARG A 187 -5.42 7.82 -27.44
C ARG A 187 -4.76 7.34 -26.14
N ILE A 188 -3.96 8.20 -25.50
CA ILE A 188 -3.36 7.94 -24.18
C ILE A 188 -4.51 7.73 -23.19
N ALA A 189 -4.46 6.66 -22.40
CA ALA A 189 -5.42 6.42 -21.32
C ALA A 189 -5.42 7.61 -20.36
N SER A 190 -6.60 8.06 -19.93
CA SER A 190 -6.72 9.21 -19.04
C SER A 190 -6.02 8.90 -17.72
N PRO A 191 -5.14 9.77 -17.19
CA PRO A 191 -4.52 9.56 -15.88
C PRO A 191 -5.53 9.62 -14.72
N TYR A 192 -6.79 9.93 -15.01
CA TYR A 192 -7.93 9.97 -14.09
C TYR A 192 -8.81 8.70 -14.15
N ASP A 193 -8.60 7.80 -15.12
CA ASP A 193 -9.34 6.54 -15.22
C ASP A 193 -8.67 5.48 -14.31
N ILE A 194 -8.83 5.66 -13.00
CA ILE A 194 -8.17 4.83 -11.98
C ILE A 194 -9.08 3.66 -11.57
N PHE A 195 -8.53 2.45 -11.57
CA PHE A 195 -9.13 1.28 -10.95
C PHE A 195 -8.12 0.62 -10.01
N ILE A 196 -8.50 0.44 -8.75
CA ILE A 196 -7.68 -0.28 -7.76
C ILE A 196 -8.48 -1.51 -7.35
N PRO A 197 -7.99 -2.72 -7.67
CA PRO A 197 -8.69 -3.93 -7.28
C PRO A 197 -8.69 -4.04 -5.75
N THR A 198 -9.84 -4.41 -5.26
CA THR A 198 -10.05 -4.74 -3.86
C THR A 198 -9.26 -6.01 -3.53
N PRO A 199 -8.34 -5.99 -2.53
CA PRO A 199 -7.54 -7.18 -2.18
C PRO A 199 -8.42 -8.37 -1.82
N THR A 200 -7.98 -9.59 -2.16
CA THR A 200 -8.72 -10.83 -1.89
C THR A 200 -8.98 -11.02 -0.39
N ALA A 201 -10.16 -11.54 -0.05
CA ALA A 201 -10.54 -11.79 1.34
C ALA A 201 -9.72 -12.94 1.95
N PRO A 202 -9.16 -12.77 3.17
CA PRO A 202 -8.51 -13.86 3.90
C PRO A 202 -9.54 -14.84 4.48
N SER A 203 -9.06 -16.00 4.92
CA SER A 203 -9.90 -16.95 5.66
C SER A 203 -10.26 -16.37 7.03
N MET A 204 -11.55 -16.43 7.39
CA MET A 204 -12.09 -15.87 8.62
C MET A 204 -12.99 -16.87 9.34
N THR A 205 -13.03 -16.78 10.66
CA THR A 205 -13.92 -17.59 11.51
C THR A 205 -15.35 -17.06 11.46
N TYR A 206 -15.51 -15.73 11.48
CA TYR A 206 -16.81 -15.07 11.44
C TYR A 206 -17.04 -14.38 10.08
N PRO A 207 -18.28 -14.35 9.59
CA PRO A 207 -18.63 -13.65 8.35
C PRO A 207 -18.54 -12.14 8.53
N ILE A 208 -17.42 -11.56 8.08
CA ILE A 208 -17.25 -10.11 7.99
C ILE A 208 -17.28 -9.73 6.51
N ASP A 209 -18.30 -8.99 6.09
CA ASP A 209 -18.37 -8.45 4.73
C ASP A 209 -17.39 -7.30 4.55
N PHE A 210 -16.95 -7.09 3.31
CA PHE A 210 -16.10 -5.97 2.95
C PHE A 210 -16.63 -5.28 1.71
N GLN A 211 -16.85 -3.98 1.83
CA GLN A 211 -17.34 -3.14 0.76
C GLN A 211 -16.34 -2.01 0.55
N SER A 212 -15.93 -1.78 -0.69
CA SER A 212 -15.05 -0.67 -1.02
C SER A 212 -15.55 0.11 -2.22
N SER A 213 -15.38 1.43 -2.18
CA SER A 213 -15.59 2.32 -3.33
C SER A 213 -14.39 3.23 -3.52
N LEU A 214 -14.06 3.51 -4.78
CA LEU A 214 -13.03 4.46 -5.17
C LEU A 214 -13.65 5.56 -6.04
N GLN A 215 -13.35 6.81 -5.73
CA GLN A 215 -13.72 7.96 -6.54
C GLN A 215 -12.49 8.78 -6.89
N VAL A 216 -12.42 9.25 -8.14
CA VAL A 216 -11.43 10.24 -8.58
C VAL A 216 -12.14 11.58 -8.74
N VAL A 217 -11.62 12.61 -8.10
CA VAL A 217 -12.05 14.00 -8.26
C VAL A 217 -10.87 14.85 -8.73
N THR A 218 -11.17 15.99 -9.35
CA THR A 218 -10.13 16.85 -9.90
C THR A 218 -10.31 18.29 -9.45
N TYR A 219 -9.19 19.00 -9.29
CA TYR A 219 -9.19 20.44 -9.11
C TYR A 219 -8.55 21.14 -10.32
N PRO A 220 -9.01 22.36 -10.67
CA PRO A 220 -8.60 23.01 -11.91
C PRO A 220 -7.19 23.62 -11.79
N VAL A 221 -6.38 23.40 -12.83
CA VAL A 221 -5.09 24.04 -13.06
C VAL A 221 -5.14 24.83 -14.36
N THR A 222 -4.54 26.01 -14.37
CA THR A 222 -4.58 26.94 -15.50
C THR A 222 -3.16 27.29 -15.97
N GLY A 223 -3.03 27.69 -17.23
CA GLY A 223 -1.74 28.05 -17.85
C GLY A 223 -1.52 27.36 -19.18
N ARG A 224 -0.60 27.91 -19.96
CA ARG A 224 -0.14 27.38 -21.27
C ARG A 224 1.37 27.18 -21.33
N THR A 225 2.13 27.79 -20.41
CA THR A 225 3.58 27.58 -20.26
C THR A 225 3.89 26.80 -18.98
N PHE A 226 5.13 26.33 -18.83
CA PHE A 226 5.58 25.67 -17.59
C PHE A 226 5.39 26.57 -16.37
N ASP A 227 5.83 27.83 -16.45
CA ASP A 227 5.76 28.78 -15.35
C ASP A 227 4.32 29.10 -14.94
N GLU A 228 3.41 29.26 -15.91
CA GLU A 228 2.01 29.54 -15.62
C GLU A 228 1.33 28.36 -14.92
N ILE A 229 1.63 27.13 -15.37
CA ILE A 229 1.10 25.90 -14.77
C ILE A 229 1.66 25.72 -13.36
N ASN A 230 2.96 25.91 -13.16
CA ASN A 230 3.59 25.81 -11.85
C ASN A 230 3.00 26.84 -10.88
N ALA A 231 2.89 28.11 -11.31
CA ALA A 231 2.26 29.16 -10.51
C ALA A 231 0.78 28.88 -10.21
N SER A 232 0.05 28.20 -11.11
CA SER A 232 -1.32 27.77 -10.83
C SER A 232 -1.40 26.66 -9.78
N LEU A 233 -0.44 25.74 -9.75
CA LEU A 233 -0.34 24.70 -8.72
C LEU A 233 0.02 25.32 -7.36
N GLU A 234 1.04 26.18 -7.32
CA GLU A 234 1.51 26.87 -6.10
C GLU A 234 0.45 27.74 -5.43
N ARG A 235 -0.42 28.38 -6.22
CA ARG A 235 -1.52 29.20 -5.69
C ARG A 235 -2.71 28.39 -5.18
N ASN A 236 -2.84 27.13 -5.61
CA ASN A 236 -3.98 26.28 -5.25
C ASN A 236 -3.51 24.93 -4.69
N PRO A 237 -2.72 24.92 -3.59
CA PRO A 237 -2.37 23.67 -2.94
C PRO A 237 -3.61 23.01 -2.35
N ILE A 238 -3.68 21.68 -2.40
CA ILE A 238 -4.71 20.94 -1.67
C ILE A 238 -4.42 21.09 -0.18
N ALA A 239 -5.34 21.70 0.57
CA ALA A 239 -5.20 21.87 2.02
C ALA A 239 -5.46 20.54 2.75
N ASN A 240 -4.63 20.23 3.76
CA ASN A 240 -4.89 19.17 4.73
C ASN A 240 -4.87 19.79 6.14
N PRO A 241 -5.94 19.66 6.94
CA PRO A 241 -5.97 20.22 8.29
C PRO A 241 -4.97 19.58 9.27
N ASN A 242 -4.42 18.41 8.94
CA ASN A 242 -3.53 17.64 9.82
C ASN A 242 -2.05 17.71 9.44
N GLU A 243 -1.68 18.41 8.36
CA GLU A 243 -0.28 18.53 7.95
C GLU A 243 -0.04 19.81 7.15
N GLU A 244 0.98 20.58 7.54
CA GLU A 244 1.43 21.75 6.76
C GLU A 244 2.15 21.32 5.47
N GLY A 245 1.99 22.12 4.42
CA GLY A 245 2.83 22.06 3.22
C GLY A 245 2.09 21.89 1.90
N PHE A 246 2.86 21.99 0.81
CA PHE A 246 2.38 21.95 -0.56
C PHE A 246 1.97 20.52 -0.97
N ARG A 247 0.75 20.36 -1.49
CA ARG A 247 0.19 19.10 -2.03
C ARG A 247 -0.49 19.37 -3.36
N VAL A 248 -0.26 18.46 -4.29
CA VAL A 248 -0.76 18.52 -5.67
C VAL A 248 -1.57 17.28 -6.07
N GLY A 249 -1.52 16.24 -5.23
CA GLY A 249 -2.40 15.08 -5.22
C GLY A 249 -2.77 14.78 -3.77
N LEU A 250 -3.88 14.06 -3.59
CA LEU A 250 -4.29 13.58 -2.27
C LEU A 250 -5.17 12.34 -2.41
N ALA A 251 -4.81 11.25 -1.73
CA ALA A 251 -5.69 10.13 -1.44
C ALA A 251 -6.18 10.19 0.01
N GLU A 252 -7.50 10.14 0.20
CA GLU A 252 -8.13 10.07 1.52
C GLU A 252 -8.98 8.82 1.64
N SER A 253 -9.09 8.28 2.85
CA SER A 253 -10.02 7.19 3.15
C SER A 253 -10.99 7.54 4.27
N TYR A 254 -12.21 7.06 4.11
CA TYR A 254 -13.25 7.02 5.14
C TYR A 254 -13.65 5.57 5.37
N THR A 255 -13.73 5.16 6.64
CA THR A 255 -14.10 3.80 7.01
C THR A 255 -15.22 3.77 8.03
N ARG A 256 -16.16 2.85 7.79
CA ARG A 256 -17.26 2.54 8.70
C ARG A 256 -17.25 1.04 8.99
N THR A 257 -17.12 0.71 10.26
CA THR A 257 -17.16 -0.68 10.74
C THR A 257 -18.44 -0.93 11.52
N GLN A 258 -19.25 -1.87 11.06
CA GLN A 258 -20.40 -2.40 11.79
C GLN A 258 -20.12 -3.85 12.17
N TRP A 259 -20.55 -4.27 13.35
CA TRP A 259 -20.39 -5.65 13.80
C TRP A 259 -21.45 -6.00 14.82
N TYR A 260 -21.72 -7.29 14.94
CA TYR A 260 -22.69 -7.89 15.83
C TYR A 260 -22.00 -8.94 16.69
N SER A 261 -22.50 -9.12 17.91
CA SER A 261 -22.00 -10.12 18.87
C SER A 261 -23.10 -11.07 19.29
N ARG A 262 -22.71 -12.27 19.70
CA ARG A 262 -23.60 -13.23 20.34
C ARG A 262 -22.95 -13.87 21.56
N THR A 263 -23.77 -14.36 22.47
CA THR A 263 -23.31 -15.19 23.59
C THR A 263 -23.27 -16.65 23.17
N SER A 264 -22.21 -17.35 23.53
CA SER A 264 -21.98 -18.77 23.29
C SER A 264 -21.46 -19.46 24.56
N LEU A 265 -21.25 -20.77 24.51
CA LEU A 265 -20.63 -21.53 25.61
C LEU A 265 -19.17 -21.09 25.88
N ARG A 266 -18.55 -20.35 24.94
CA ARG A 266 -17.17 -19.82 25.07
C ARG A 266 -17.14 -18.39 25.62
N GLY A 267 -18.29 -17.82 26.00
CA GLY A 267 -18.43 -16.42 26.41
C GLY A 267 -19.16 -15.60 25.35
N CYS A 268 -18.69 -14.39 25.05
CA CYS A 268 -19.22 -13.54 23.97
C CYS A 268 -18.27 -13.54 22.78
N GLU A 269 -18.80 -13.73 21.59
CA GLU A 269 -18.05 -13.81 20.33
C GLU A 269 -18.66 -12.88 19.28
N VAL A 270 -17.87 -12.51 18.27
CA VAL A 270 -18.39 -11.84 17.08
C VAL A 270 -19.30 -12.82 16.33
N ASP A 271 -20.45 -12.34 15.88
CA ASP A 271 -21.39 -13.11 15.06
C ASP A 271 -21.22 -12.80 13.58
N SER A 272 -21.20 -11.51 13.23
CA SER A 272 -21.07 -11.02 11.86
C SER A 272 -20.66 -9.54 11.83
N GLY A 273 -20.32 -9.01 10.66
CA GLY A 273 -20.05 -7.59 10.52
C GLY A 273 -19.81 -7.14 9.09
N THR A 274 -19.53 -5.85 8.93
CA THR A 274 -19.19 -5.22 7.65
C THR A 274 -18.13 -4.14 7.86
N VAL A 275 -17.08 -4.18 7.06
CA VAL A 275 -16.08 -3.11 6.91
C VAL A 275 -16.35 -2.40 5.59
N THR A 276 -16.82 -1.15 5.66
CA THR A 276 -17.05 -0.31 4.48
C THR A 276 -15.92 0.73 4.37
N VAL A 277 -15.28 0.80 3.21
CA VAL A 277 -14.18 1.72 2.91
C VAL A 277 -14.54 2.58 1.71
N ALA A 278 -14.49 3.89 1.85
CA ALA A 278 -14.62 4.83 0.74
C ALA A 278 -13.28 5.57 0.57
N ILE A 279 -12.74 5.59 -0.64
CA ILE A 279 -11.49 6.25 -0.96
C ILE A 279 -11.74 7.32 -2.02
N THR A 280 -11.19 8.52 -1.79
CA THR A 280 -11.20 9.62 -2.76
C THR A 280 -9.78 9.97 -3.14
N ILE A 281 -9.48 9.95 -4.43
CA ILE A 281 -8.23 10.47 -5.00
C ILE A 281 -8.52 11.81 -5.66
N THR A 282 -7.83 12.86 -5.22
CA THR A 282 -7.90 14.21 -5.77
C THR A 282 -6.68 14.48 -6.63
N LEU A 283 -6.87 14.82 -7.91
CA LEU A 283 -5.78 15.07 -8.87
C LEU A 283 -5.88 16.45 -9.54
N PRO A 284 -4.76 17.02 -10.01
CA PRO A 284 -4.77 18.27 -10.74
C PRO A 284 -5.23 18.02 -12.17
N ALA A 285 -6.05 18.91 -12.73
CA ALA A 285 -6.51 18.85 -14.13
C ALA A 285 -6.38 20.18 -14.87
N LEU A 286 -5.72 20.18 -16.02
CA LEU A 286 -5.64 21.36 -16.87
C LEU A 286 -7.03 21.73 -17.40
N LYS A 287 -7.45 22.97 -17.12
CA LYS A 287 -8.74 23.51 -17.53
C LYS A 287 -8.90 23.57 -19.06
N THR A 288 -7.80 23.75 -19.79
CA THR A 288 -7.79 23.69 -21.25
C THR A 288 -6.45 23.16 -21.76
N THR A 289 -6.50 22.37 -22.82
CA THR A 289 -5.33 21.95 -23.60
C THR A 289 -5.16 22.79 -24.88
N THR A 290 -6.13 23.66 -25.18
CA THR A 290 -6.11 24.49 -26.40
C THR A 290 -5.08 25.61 -26.26
N GLY A 291 -4.15 25.66 -27.23
CA GLY A 291 -3.06 26.63 -27.24
C GLY A 291 -1.92 26.32 -26.26
N VAL A 292 -1.95 25.16 -25.60
CA VAL A 292 -0.82 24.66 -24.81
C VAL A 292 0.16 23.97 -25.78
N PRO A 293 1.45 24.34 -25.81
CA PRO A 293 2.44 23.68 -26.66
C PRO A 293 2.52 22.18 -26.37
N ALA A 294 2.77 21.37 -27.40
CA ALA A 294 2.82 19.91 -27.26
C ALA A 294 3.88 19.44 -26.25
N SER A 295 5.02 20.13 -26.16
CA SER A 295 6.07 19.85 -25.16
C SER A 295 5.57 20.06 -23.73
N VAL A 296 4.79 21.12 -23.49
CA VAL A 296 4.19 21.43 -22.19
C VAL A 296 3.10 20.41 -21.84
N LEU A 297 2.24 20.04 -22.79
CA LEU A 297 1.22 18.99 -22.60
C LEU A 297 1.84 17.63 -22.29
N ASN A 298 2.92 17.24 -22.97
CA ASN A 298 3.60 15.97 -22.71
C ASN A 298 4.19 15.92 -21.30
N ARG A 299 4.79 17.01 -20.85
CA ARG A 299 5.32 17.14 -19.49
C ARG A 299 4.21 17.14 -18.45
N TRP A 300 3.12 17.86 -18.70
CA TRP A 300 1.92 17.85 -17.86
C TRP A 300 1.36 16.43 -17.70
N ASN A 301 1.17 15.72 -18.79
CA ASN A 301 0.64 14.35 -18.77
C ASN A 301 1.57 13.40 -18.00
N THR A 302 2.89 13.56 -18.15
CA THR A 302 3.89 12.82 -17.37
C THR A 302 3.74 13.12 -15.88
N TYR A 303 3.67 14.39 -15.52
CA TYR A 303 3.51 14.83 -14.13
C TYR A 303 2.21 14.31 -13.49
N VAL A 304 1.05 14.49 -14.15
CA VAL A 304 -0.23 14.03 -13.59
C VAL A 304 -0.26 12.52 -13.45
N ARG A 305 0.37 11.77 -14.38
CA ARG A 305 0.54 10.33 -14.24
C ARG A 305 1.37 9.98 -13.00
N ASP A 306 2.47 10.68 -12.77
CA ASP A 306 3.35 10.40 -11.63
C ASP A 306 2.66 10.74 -10.30
N VAL A 307 1.93 11.87 -10.22
CA VAL A 307 1.05 12.20 -9.08
C VAL A 307 -0.03 11.12 -8.91
N SER A 308 -0.73 10.74 -9.98
CA SER A 308 -1.77 9.70 -9.94
C SER A 308 -1.23 8.38 -9.40
N ASN A 309 -0.03 7.97 -9.82
CA ASN A 309 0.61 6.75 -9.32
C ASN A 309 0.97 6.82 -7.83
N HIS A 310 1.40 7.99 -7.35
CA HIS A 310 1.65 8.25 -5.93
C HIS A 310 0.36 8.07 -5.11
N GLU A 311 -0.72 8.74 -5.53
CA GLU A 311 -2.01 8.68 -4.82
C GLU A 311 -2.68 7.30 -4.90
N GLN A 312 -2.51 6.58 -6.02
CA GLN A 312 -2.96 5.19 -6.15
C GLN A 312 -2.28 4.27 -5.15
N THR A 313 -1.03 4.56 -4.76
CA THR A 313 -0.32 3.75 -3.77
C THR A 313 -0.91 3.94 -2.38
N HIS A 314 -1.19 5.19 -1.97
CA HIS A 314 -1.93 5.46 -0.74
C HIS A 314 -3.30 4.75 -0.70
N ALA A 315 -4.05 4.83 -1.79
CA ALA A 315 -5.33 4.14 -1.92
C ALA A 315 -5.21 2.61 -1.78
N ARG A 316 -4.13 2.01 -2.31
CA ARG A 316 -3.84 0.59 -2.11
C ARG A 316 -3.50 0.28 -0.66
N LEU A 317 -2.66 1.08 0.00
CA LEU A 317 -2.29 0.91 1.41
C LEU A 317 -3.52 1.00 2.32
N TYR A 318 -4.48 1.88 2.02
CA TYR A 318 -5.76 1.91 2.71
C TYR A 318 -6.55 0.60 2.54
N LEU A 319 -6.73 0.12 1.30
CA LEU A 319 -7.45 -1.12 1.04
C LEU A 319 -6.80 -2.33 1.70
N GLU A 320 -5.47 -2.44 1.65
CA GLU A 320 -4.70 -3.50 2.30
C GLU A 320 -4.86 -3.45 3.84
N GLY A 321 -4.70 -2.26 4.43
CA GLY A 321 -4.85 -2.09 5.87
C GLY A 321 -6.25 -2.40 6.38
N TYR A 322 -7.30 -1.96 5.68
CA TYR A 322 -8.67 -2.30 6.05
C TYR A 322 -9.02 -3.76 5.73
N ARG A 323 -8.33 -4.40 4.78
CA ARG A 323 -8.44 -5.85 4.58
C ARG A 323 -7.86 -6.61 5.76
N MET A 324 -6.75 -6.14 6.34
CA MET A 324 -6.24 -6.70 7.60
C MET A 324 -7.22 -6.49 8.76
N LEU A 325 -7.88 -5.33 8.83
CA LEU A 325 -8.93 -5.10 9.83
C LEU A 325 -10.08 -6.12 9.70
N GLN A 326 -10.56 -6.36 8.48
CA GLN A 326 -11.61 -7.35 8.23
C GLN A 326 -11.17 -8.73 8.72
N SER A 327 -9.94 -9.14 8.40
CA SER A 327 -9.33 -10.40 8.84
C SER A 327 -9.28 -10.51 10.36
N ASP A 328 -8.74 -9.50 11.03
CA ASP A 328 -8.52 -9.51 12.47
C ASP A 328 -9.86 -9.48 13.23
N LEU A 329 -10.85 -8.74 12.72
CA LEU A 329 -12.20 -8.73 13.28
C LEU A 329 -12.88 -10.08 13.07
N GLY A 330 -12.73 -10.69 11.89
CA GLY A 330 -13.27 -12.00 11.56
C GLY A 330 -12.60 -13.16 12.29
N ASN A 331 -11.46 -12.93 12.94
CA ASN A 331 -10.70 -13.92 13.70
C ASN A 331 -10.47 -13.53 15.16
N ILE A 332 -11.20 -12.53 15.66
CA ILE A 332 -11.03 -12.07 17.05
C ILE A 332 -11.44 -13.19 18.03
N PRO A 333 -10.62 -13.51 19.05
CA PRO A 333 -10.99 -14.56 20.00
C PRO A 333 -12.28 -14.22 20.78
N PRO A 334 -13.09 -15.22 21.16
CA PRO A 334 -14.18 -15.02 22.11
C PRO A 334 -13.67 -14.42 23.43
N ALA A 335 -14.48 -13.58 24.04
CA ALA A 335 -14.21 -12.94 25.33
C ALA A 335 -15.12 -13.51 26.44
N PRO A 336 -14.77 -13.39 27.72
CA PRO A 336 -15.62 -13.89 28.81
C PRO A 336 -17.03 -13.25 28.84
N ASN A 337 -17.17 -12.00 28.39
CA ASN A 337 -18.44 -11.29 28.28
C ASN A 337 -18.37 -10.23 27.16
N CYS A 338 -19.52 -9.66 26.78
CA CYS A 338 -19.60 -8.76 25.63
C CYS A 338 -18.97 -7.38 25.86
N ASP A 339 -18.83 -6.94 27.12
CA ASP A 339 -18.11 -5.69 27.42
C ASP A 339 -16.61 -5.85 27.14
N VAL A 340 -16.03 -6.98 27.53
CA VAL A 340 -14.62 -7.29 27.21
C VAL A 340 -14.44 -7.42 25.69
N LEU A 341 -15.35 -8.10 24.99
CA LEU A 341 -15.30 -8.19 23.52
C LEU A 341 -15.31 -6.80 22.87
N LYS A 342 -16.20 -5.91 23.33
CA LYS A 342 -16.30 -4.54 22.83
C LYS A 342 -14.99 -3.77 23.03
N THR A 343 -14.35 -3.89 24.19
CA THR A 343 -13.03 -3.27 24.43
C THR A 343 -11.95 -3.86 23.51
N GLN A 344 -11.95 -5.17 23.27
CA GLN A 344 -11.00 -5.79 22.35
C GLN A 344 -11.17 -5.29 20.90
N VAL A 345 -12.43 -5.21 20.41
CA VAL A 345 -12.74 -4.66 19.09
C VAL A 345 -12.33 -3.19 18.99
N GLN A 346 -12.60 -2.37 20.01
CA GLN A 346 -12.17 -0.96 20.03
C GLN A 346 -10.64 -0.82 19.96
N ALA A 347 -9.91 -1.64 20.71
CA ALA A 347 -8.47 -1.65 20.67
C ALA A 347 -7.93 -2.11 19.30
N LEU A 348 -8.57 -3.10 18.67
CA LEU A 348 -8.25 -3.54 17.31
C LEU A 348 -8.43 -2.40 16.30
N LEU A 349 -9.59 -1.72 16.31
CA LEU A 349 -9.87 -0.60 15.41
C LEU A 349 -8.84 0.53 15.56
N LYS A 350 -8.48 0.87 16.80
CA LYS A 350 -7.45 1.88 17.10
C LYS A 350 -6.10 1.49 16.52
N ARG A 351 -5.61 0.26 16.80
CA ARG A 351 -4.32 -0.22 16.28
C ARG A 351 -4.28 -0.29 14.76
N ASN A 352 -5.37 -0.72 14.13
CA ASN A 352 -5.45 -0.78 12.67
C ASN A 352 -5.33 0.62 12.05
N LYS A 353 -6.05 1.61 12.58
CA LYS A 353 -5.93 3.01 12.13
C LYS A 353 -4.51 3.55 12.29
N GLU A 354 -3.88 3.31 13.44
CA GLU A 354 -2.49 3.71 13.68
C GLU A 354 -1.52 3.04 12.70
N SER A 355 -1.72 1.75 12.40
CA SER A 355 -0.90 1.02 11.42
C SER A 355 -1.07 1.58 10.01
N ILE A 356 -2.31 1.87 9.58
CA ILE A 356 -2.60 2.45 8.27
C ILE A 356 -1.94 3.82 8.12
N ASN A 357 -2.09 4.68 9.13
CA ASN A 357 -1.46 6.00 9.10
C ASN A 357 0.06 5.86 8.98
N ARG A 358 0.67 5.03 9.83
CA ARG A 358 2.11 4.79 9.82
C ARG A 358 2.62 4.36 8.45
N VAL A 359 1.99 3.38 7.79
CA VAL A 359 2.46 2.90 6.47
C VAL A 359 2.29 3.94 5.37
N ASN A 360 1.28 4.81 5.46
CA ASN A 360 1.11 5.93 4.53
C ASN A 360 2.17 7.01 4.76
N ASP A 361 2.43 7.37 6.01
CA ASP A 361 3.45 8.36 6.38
C ASP A 361 4.86 7.88 6.01
N GLU A 362 5.13 6.58 6.18
CA GLU A 362 6.38 5.93 5.76
C GLU A 362 6.56 5.99 4.23
N PHE A 363 5.49 5.80 3.46
CA PHE A 363 5.52 5.93 2.01
C PHE A 363 5.85 7.37 1.58
N ASP A 364 5.14 8.36 2.13
CA ASP A 364 5.40 9.78 1.86
C ASP A 364 6.83 10.19 2.23
N SER A 365 7.31 9.73 3.40
CA SER A 365 8.67 10.03 3.88
C SER A 365 9.76 9.45 2.97
N LYS A 366 9.51 8.30 2.35
CA LYS A 366 10.49 7.58 1.53
C LYS A 366 10.54 8.06 0.08
N TYR A 367 9.38 8.32 -0.52
CA TYR A 367 9.27 8.65 -1.95
C TYR A 367 9.12 10.15 -2.19
N GLY A 368 8.86 10.93 -1.14
CA GLY A 368 8.69 12.38 -1.21
C GLY A 368 7.43 12.78 -1.97
N ARG A 369 7.08 14.07 -1.91
CA ARG A 369 5.97 14.61 -2.69
C ARG A 369 6.41 14.91 -4.12
N ILE A 370 5.58 14.56 -5.10
CA ILE A 370 5.83 14.85 -6.51
C ILE A 370 5.75 16.37 -6.74
N LYS A 371 6.80 16.96 -7.29
CA LYS A 371 6.85 18.39 -7.67
C LYS A 371 6.69 18.54 -9.17
N PHE A 372 6.03 19.61 -9.60
CA PHE A 372 6.05 19.98 -11.01
C PHE A 372 7.45 20.54 -11.32
N PRO A 373 8.17 19.96 -12.28
CA PRO A 373 9.59 20.25 -12.51
C PRO A 373 9.84 21.42 -13.45
#